data_AF-A0A259KXY4-F1
#
_entry.id   AF-A0A259KXY4-F1
#
_cell.length_a   1.000
_cell.length_b   1.000
_cell.length_c   1.000
_cell.angle_alpha   90.00
_cell.angle_beta   90.00
_cell.angle_gamma   90.00
#
_symmetry.space_group_name_H-M   'P 1'
#
loop_
_entity.id
_entity.type
_entity.pdbx_description
1 polymer ?
#
loop_
_entity_poly.entity_id
_entity_poly.type
_entity_poly.pdbx_seq_one_letter_code
_entity_poly.pdbx_strand_id
1 'polypeptide(L)'
;MTATPGEIHLQLRNLKNFFRVPEVDPFEGETIDLSGIDQVMDALRVQKDWRTRRAKAVIWLPDGTDDDALVGQLPRALATYCNSQILYCRRKMLELRLEGHRALRIGAIFLAACLALSTVLDKWLGSDSLLGYLFGEGLLIAGWVGLWHPLELLLYSWWPYSSDIKLYEKIKGMEISVRHGAMPEQA
;
A
#
# COMPACT_ATOMS: atom_id res chain seq x y z
N MET A 1 -25.31 -3.78 -23.21
CA MET A 1 -26.09 -3.38 -22.01
C MET A 1 -25.14 -2.62 -21.10
N THR A 2 -25.44 -1.36 -20.85
CA THR A 2 -24.54 -0.38 -20.24
C THR A 2 -24.08 -0.83 -18.85
N ALA A 3 -22.76 -0.89 -18.63
CA ALA A 3 -22.18 -1.10 -17.31
C ALA A 3 -22.79 -0.10 -16.32
N THR A 4 -23.45 -0.61 -15.27
CA THR A 4 -24.05 0.25 -14.24
C THR A 4 -22.95 1.09 -13.61
N PRO A 5 -23.12 2.41 -13.43
CA PRO A 5 -22.07 3.27 -12.88
C PRO A 5 -21.67 2.87 -11.46
N GLY A 6 -20.61 2.07 -11.30
CA GLY A 6 -20.11 1.57 -10.01
C GLY A 6 -19.99 0.05 -9.90
N GLU A 7 -20.32 -0.70 -10.96
CA GLU A 7 -20.04 -2.13 -11.04
C GLU A 7 -18.61 -2.37 -11.57
N ILE A 8 -17.85 -3.19 -10.85
CA ILE A 8 -16.51 -3.65 -11.23
C ILE A 8 -16.66 -5.09 -11.69
N HIS A 9 -16.45 -5.32 -12.98
CA HIS A 9 -16.58 -6.65 -13.58
C HIS A 9 -15.21 -7.34 -13.61
N LEU A 10 -15.16 -8.58 -13.14
CA LEU A 10 -13.94 -9.38 -13.07
C LEU A 10 -14.19 -10.72 -13.76
N GLN A 11 -13.27 -11.14 -14.61
CA GLN A 11 -13.30 -12.46 -15.21
C GLN A 11 -12.28 -13.35 -14.52
N LEU A 12 -12.74 -14.44 -13.89
CA LEU A 12 -11.88 -15.35 -13.14
C LEU A 12 -12.06 -16.78 -13.66
N ARG A 13 -10.96 -17.54 -13.78
CA ARG A 13 -11.00 -18.97 -14.16
C ARG A 13 -11.67 -19.85 -13.08
N ASN A 14 -11.44 -19.54 -11.81
CA ASN A 14 -12.01 -20.23 -10.64
C ASN A 14 -12.16 -19.22 -9.49
N LEU A 15 -13.09 -19.46 -8.58
CA LEU A 15 -13.31 -18.58 -7.43
C LEU A 15 -12.09 -18.44 -6.51
N LYS A 16 -11.20 -19.44 -6.46
CA LYS A 16 -9.92 -19.38 -5.72
C LYS A 16 -9.01 -18.27 -6.21
N ASN A 17 -9.06 -17.94 -7.51
CA ASN A 17 -8.24 -16.88 -8.12
C ASN A 17 -8.71 -15.48 -7.71
N PHE A 18 -9.85 -15.37 -7.01
CA PHE A 18 -10.23 -14.13 -6.37
C PHE A 18 -9.28 -13.74 -5.24
N PHE A 19 -8.73 -14.73 -4.51
CA PHE A 19 -7.84 -14.52 -3.37
C PHE A 19 -6.37 -14.85 -3.66
N ARG A 20 -6.09 -15.54 -4.76
CA ARG A 20 -4.74 -15.96 -5.17
C ARG A 20 -4.47 -15.50 -6.59
N VAL A 21 -3.21 -15.16 -6.84
CA VAL A 21 -2.74 -14.89 -8.20
C VAL A 21 -2.88 -16.19 -9.02
N PRO A 22 -3.46 -16.13 -10.23
CA PRO A 22 -3.51 -17.27 -11.13
C PRO A 22 -2.09 -17.79 -11.43
N GLU A 23 -1.92 -19.10 -11.57
CA GLU A 23 -0.67 -19.62 -12.14
C GLU A 23 -0.61 -19.22 -13.62
N VAL A 24 0.39 -18.40 -13.97
CA VAL A 24 0.62 -17.93 -15.33
C VAL A 24 1.43 -18.98 -16.06
N ASP A 25 0.91 -19.49 -17.18
CA ASP A 25 1.68 -20.28 -18.14
C ASP A 25 2.22 -19.33 -19.24
N PRO A 26 3.54 -19.09 -19.30
CA PRO A 26 4.14 -18.22 -20.31
C PRO A 26 3.91 -18.67 -21.76
N PHE A 27 3.55 -19.95 -21.97
CA PHE A 27 3.33 -20.52 -23.29
C PHE A 27 1.89 -20.40 -23.79
N GLU A 28 0.93 -20.13 -22.90
CA GLU A 28 -0.48 -19.92 -23.27
C GLU A 28 -0.82 -18.45 -23.59
N GLY A 29 0.17 -17.54 -23.52
CA GLY A 29 -0.02 -16.12 -23.87
C GLY A 29 -0.92 -15.35 -22.89
N GLU A 30 -1.18 -15.91 -21.71
CA GLU A 30 -2.00 -15.26 -20.70
C GLU A 30 -1.20 -14.28 -19.83
N THR A 31 -1.81 -13.13 -19.56
CA THR A 31 -1.16 -12.00 -18.88
C THR A 31 -1.83 -11.63 -17.55
N ILE A 32 -2.68 -12.48 -16.97
CA ILE A 32 -3.36 -12.16 -15.69
C ILE A 32 -2.42 -12.47 -14.52
N ASP A 33 -1.61 -11.48 -14.13
CA ASP A 33 -0.67 -11.54 -13.00
C ASP A 33 -1.28 -10.98 -11.69
N LEU A 34 -2.57 -10.65 -11.69
CA LEU A 34 -3.24 -10.03 -10.54
C LEU A 34 -4.38 -10.91 -10.04
N SER A 35 -4.47 -11.05 -8.71
CA SER A 35 -5.61 -11.70 -8.07
C SER A 35 -6.88 -10.85 -8.27
N GLY A 36 -8.05 -11.49 -8.18
CA GLY A 36 -9.32 -10.76 -8.34
C GLY A 36 -9.50 -9.62 -7.32
N ILE A 37 -9.01 -9.79 -6.08
CA ILE A 37 -9.06 -8.71 -5.08
C ILE A 37 -8.15 -7.54 -5.43
N ASP A 38 -6.96 -7.79 -6.00
CA ASP A 38 -6.03 -6.74 -6.43
C ASP A 38 -6.61 -5.95 -7.61
N GLN A 39 -7.26 -6.64 -8.55
CA GLN A 39 -8.00 -5.99 -9.65
C GLN A 39 -9.12 -5.08 -9.13
N VAL A 40 -9.88 -5.52 -8.12
CA VAL A 40 -10.90 -4.67 -7.46
C VAL A 40 -10.25 -3.49 -6.77
N MET A 41 -9.14 -3.71 -6.05
CA MET A 41 -8.41 -2.66 -5.36
C MET A 41 -7.93 -1.59 -6.33
N ASP A 42 -7.34 -1.97 -7.45
CA ASP A 42 -6.86 -1.04 -8.48
C ASP A 42 -8.02 -0.29 -9.14
N ALA A 43 -9.11 -0.99 -9.49
CA ALA A 43 -10.31 -0.37 -10.04
C ALA A 43 -10.94 0.66 -9.07
N LEU A 44 -10.88 0.40 -7.76
CA LEU A 44 -11.32 1.35 -6.74
C LEU A 44 -10.35 2.52 -6.56
N ARG A 45 -9.03 2.30 -6.59
CA ARG A 45 -8.01 3.35 -6.43
C ARG A 45 -8.11 4.44 -7.50
N VAL A 46 -8.45 4.06 -8.73
CA VAL A 46 -8.60 4.99 -9.86
C VAL A 46 -9.81 5.92 -9.68
N GLN A 47 -10.83 5.51 -8.92
CA GLN A 47 -12.04 6.31 -8.72
C GLN A 47 -11.83 7.36 -7.62
N LYS A 48 -11.92 8.66 -7.92
CA LYS A 48 -11.75 9.75 -6.93
C LYS A 48 -12.64 9.60 -5.69
N ASP A 49 -13.88 9.14 -5.87
CA ASP A 49 -14.89 9.07 -4.81
C ASP A 49 -15.10 7.65 -4.25
N TRP A 50 -14.12 6.77 -4.39
CA TRP A 50 -14.22 5.36 -3.96
C TRP A 50 -14.60 5.19 -2.49
N ARG A 51 -14.24 6.16 -1.64
CA ARG A 51 -14.54 6.14 -0.20
C ARG A 51 -16.05 6.24 0.05
N THR A 52 -16.74 7.12 -0.65
CA THR A 52 -18.16 7.44 -0.43
C THR A 52 -19.08 6.65 -1.35
N ARG A 53 -18.66 6.38 -2.58
CA ARG A 53 -19.47 5.69 -3.60
C ARG A 53 -19.76 4.24 -3.21
N ARG A 54 -20.98 3.75 -3.46
CA ARG A 54 -21.28 2.32 -3.38
C ARG A 54 -20.67 1.64 -4.62
N ALA A 55 -19.78 0.70 -4.38
CA ALA A 55 -19.23 -0.15 -5.42
C ALA A 55 -19.84 -1.55 -5.29
N LYS A 56 -19.91 -2.27 -6.40
CA LYS A 56 -20.36 -3.66 -6.45
C LYS A 56 -19.40 -4.43 -7.34
N ALA A 57 -18.90 -5.58 -6.89
CA ALA A 57 -18.08 -6.44 -7.73
C ALA A 57 -18.94 -7.56 -8.33
N VAL A 58 -18.81 -7.74 -9.64
CA VAL A 58 -19.46 -8.83 -10.38
C VAL A 58 -18.38 -9.77 -10.90
N ILE A 59 -18.33 -10.97 -10.35
CA ILE A 59 -17.37 -12.01 -10.71
C ILE A 59 -18.02 -12.91 -11.76
N TRP A 60 -17.38 -13.05 -12.92
CA TRP A 60 -17.77 -13.96 -14.00
C TRP A 60 -16.91 -15.21 -13.95
N LEU A 61 -17.56 -16.37 -13.82
CA LEU A 61 -16.95 -17.70 -13.83
C LEU A 61 -17.34 -18.45 -15.11
N PRO A 62 -16.42 -19.23 -15.72
CA PRO A 62 -16.74 -20.11 -16.83
C PRO A 62 -17.82 -21.13 -16.46
N ASP A 63 -18.67 -21.45 -17.43
CA ASP A 63 -19.67 -22.51 -17.29
C ASP A 63 -18.98 -23.87 -17.08
N GLY A 64 -19.48 -24.66 -16.12
CA GLY A 64 -18.91 -25.97 -15.79
C GLY A 64 -17.97 -26.00 -14.58
N THR A 65 -17.83 -24.88 -13.86
CA THR A 65 -17.08 -24.83 -12.59
C THR A 65 -18.00 -25.22 -11.43
N ASP A 66 -17.70 -26.29 -10.68
CA ASP A 66 -18.48 -26.75 -9.51
C ASP A 66 -18.18 -25.91 -8.25
N ASP A 67 -18.25 -24.59 -8.38
CA ASP A 67 -17.89 -23.63 -7.33
C ASP A 67 -19.12 -23.15 -6.52
N ASP A 68 -20.33 -23.66 -6.79
CA ASP A 68 -21.58 -23.22 -6.14
C ASP A 68 -21.50 -23.30 -4.60
N ALA A 69 -20.86 -24.35 -4.07
CA ALA A 69 -20.62 -24.49 -2.63
C ALA A 69 -19.65 -23.44 -2.06
N LEU A 70 -18.72 -22.94 -2.89
CA LEU A 70 -17.79 -21.87 -2.51
C LEU A 70 -18.43 -20.49 -2.64
N VAL A 71 -19.37 -20.29 -3.57
CA VAL A 71 -20.12 -19.02 -3.73
C VAL A 71 -20.83 -18.65 -2.42
N GLY A 72 -21.47 -19.62 -1.76
CA GLY A 72 -22.13 -19.38 -0.45
C GLY A 72 -21.15 -19.04 0.68
N GLN A 73 -19.89 -19.49 0.58
CA GLN A 73 -18.85 -19.23 1.58
C GLN A 73 -18.05 -17.95 1.28
N LEU A 74 -18.17 -17.41 0.07
CA LEU A 74 -17.40 -16.26 -0.41
C LEU A 74 -17.49 -15.03 0.52
N PRO A 75 -18.67 -14.61 1.02
CA PRO A 75 -18.74 -13.45 1.92
C PRO A 75 -17.94 -13.66 3.22
N ARG A 76 -17.97 -14.89 3.76
CA ARG A 76 -17.23 -15.24 4.97
C ARG A 76 -15.72 -15.30 4.68
N ALA A 77 -15.32 -15.91 3.58
CA ALA A 77 -13.92 -15.98 3.16
C ALA A 77 -13.35 -14.58 2.91
N LEU A 78 -14.09 -13.71 2.22
CA LEU A 78 -13.75 -12.31 1.99
C LEU A 78 -13.56 -11.55 3.30
N ALA A 79 -14.50 -11.68 4.23
CA ALA A 79 -14.41 -11.00 5.52
C ALA A 79 -13.17 -11.45 6.30
N THR A 80 -12.87 -12.75 6.31
CA THR A 80 -11.67 -13.30 6.94
C THR A 80 -10.39 -12.77 6.29
N TYR A 81 -10.31 -12.80 4.95
CA TYR A 81 -9.16 -12.29 4.20
C TYR A 81 -8.94 -10.78 4.42
N CYS A 82 -9.99 -9.97 4.33
CA CYS A 82 -9.88 -8.53 4.55
C CYS A 82 -9.46 -8.24 6.00
N ASN A 83 -9.99 -8.96 6.99
CA ASN A 83 -9.59 -8.79 8.38
C ASN A 83 -8.11 -9.14 8.59
N SER A 84 -7.61 -10.24 8.00
CA SER A 84 -6.20 -10.60 8.13
C SER A 84 -5.29 -9.54 7.51
N GLN A 85 -5.65 -8.99 6.35
CA GLN A 85 -4.86 -7.94 5.72
C GLN A 85 -4.92 -6.59 6.43
N ILE A 86 -6.07 -6.22 6.99
CA ILE A 86 -6.17 -5.03 7.85
C ILE A 86 -5.23 -5.18 9.06
N LEU A 87 -5.20 -6.35 9.70
CA LEU A 87 -4.30 -6.61 10.83
C LEU A 87 -2.83 -6.56 10.40
N TYR A 88 -2.48 -7.13 9.25
CA TYR A 88 -1.13 -7.05 8.69
C TYR A 88 -0.70 -5.59 8.47
N CYS A 89 -1.52 -4.79 7.78
CA CYS A 89 -1.23 -3.39 7.50
C CYS A 89 -1.09 -2.56 8.80
N ARG A 90 -1.94 -2.82 9.80
CA ARG A 90 -1.84 -2.16 11.12
C ARG A 90 -0.52 -2.48 11.82
N ARG A 91 -0.07 -3.75 11.77
CA ARG A 91 1.23 -4.16 12.34
C ARG A 91 2.39 -3.49 11.61
N LYS A 92 2.38 -3.48 10.29
CA LYS A 92 3.40 -2.81 9.46
C LYS A 92 3.50 -1.31 9.76
N MET A 93 2.36 -0.64 9.95
CA MET A 93 2.33 0.76 10.34
C MET A 93 2.97 1.01 11.71
N LEU A 94 2.79 0.09 12.68
CA LEU A 94 3.45 0.17 13.98
C LEU A 94 4.97 -0.07 13.87
N GLU A 95 5.39 -1.06 13.07
CA GLU A 95 6.80 -1.32 12.79
C GLU A 95 7.49 -0.08 12.21
N LEU A 96 6.90 0.53 11.18
CA LEU A 96 7.42 1.75 10.54
C LEU A 96 7.51 2.93 11.50
N ARG A 97 6.54 3.10 12.40
CA ARG A 97 6.60 4.16 13.43
C ARG A 97 7.75 3.93 14.39
N LEU A 98 7.93 2.69 14.86
CA LEU A 98 9.03 2.36 15.77
C LEU A 98 10.40 2.55 15.10
N GLU A 99 10.51 2.15 13.84
CA GLU A 99 11.70 2.35 13.02
C GLU A 99 11.96 3.83 12.77
N GLY A 100 10.93 4.60 12.44
CA GLY A 100 11.03 6.05 12.23
C GLY A 100 11.48 6.79 13.49
N HIS A 101 10.95 6.42 14.66
CA HIS A 101 11.40 6.97 15.93
C HIS A 101 12.84 6.56 16.29
N ARG A 102 13.29 5.36 15.91
CA ARG A 102 14.70 4.95 16.09
C ARG A 102 15.61 5.77 15.18
N ALA A 103 15.28 5.87 13.90
CA ALA A 103 16.01 6.67 12.92
C ALA A 103 16.08 8.14 13.35
N LEU A 104 14.97 8.70 13.85
CA LEU A 104 14.91 10.08 14.34
C LEU A 104 15.82 10.30 15.54
N ARG A 105 15.85 9.36 16.49
CA ARG A 105 16.76 9.45 17.65
C ARG A 105 18.23 9.41 17.21
N ILE A 106 18.58 8.51 16.29
CA ILE A 106 19.95 8.40 15.78
C ILE A 106 20.34 9.68 15.04
N GLY A 107 19.48 10.17 14.14
CA GLY A 107 19.69 11.43 13.41
C GLY A 107 19.81 12.64 14.34
N ALA A 108 18.97 12.71 15.38
CA ALA A 108 19.02 13.79 16.38
C ALA A 108 20.32 13.76 17.21
N ILE A 109 20.78 12.57 17.62
CA ILE A 109 22.06 12.42 18.32
C ILE A 109 23.22 12.84 17.40
N PHE A 110 23.19 12.42 16.14
CA PHE A 110 24.21 12.79 15.16
C PHE A 110 24.25 14.30 14.91
N LEU A 111 23.08 14.93 14.73
CA LEU A 111 22.96 16.38 14.58
C LEU A 111 23.47 17.11 15.84
N ALA A 112 23.10 16.64 17.04
CA ALA A 112 23.57 17.23 18.29
C ALA A 112 25.10 17.12 18.44
N ALA A 113 25.68 15.97 18.06
CA ALA A 113 27.12 15.77 18.06
C ALA A 113 27.82 16.70 17.04
N CYS A 114 27.24 16.86 15.86
CA CYS A 114 27.76 17.80 14.86
C CYS A 114 27.74 19.24 15.38
N LEU A 115 26.61 19.71 15.91
CA LEU A 115 26.50 21.05 16.48
C LEU A 115 27.48 21.27 17.64
N ALA A 116 27.61 20.29 18.54
CA ALA A 116 28.58 20.35 19.63
C ALA A 116 30.01 20.48 19.10
N LEU A 117 30.39 19.67 18.10
CA LEU A 117 31.72 19.72 17.51
C LEU A 117 31.99 21.06 16.81
N SER A 118 31.01 21.62 16.10
CA SER A 118 31.09 22.97 15.53
C SER A 118 31.41 24.01 16.60
N THR A 119 30.67 24.03 17.72
CA THR A 119 30.90 25.02 18.78
C THR A 119 32.27 24.87 19.47
N VAL A 120 32.81 23.64 19.54
CA VAL A 120 34.14 23.39 20.09
C VAL A 120 35.22 23.86 19.12
N LEU A 121 35.07 23.56 17.83
CA LEU A 121 36.00 24.00 16.78
C LEU A 121 36.03 25.53 16.66
N ASP A 122 34.87 26.21 16.73
CA ASP A 122 34.80 27.66 16.72
C ASP A 122 35.56 28.29 17.89
N LYS A 123 35.45 27.69 19.09
CA LYS A 123 36.17 28.16 20.29
C LYS A 123 37.68 27.91 20.21
N TRP A 124 38.12 26.85 19.54
CA TRP A 124 39.53 26.47 19.47
C TRP A 124 40.29 27.09 18.28
N LEU A 125 39.66 27.19 17.10
CA LEU A 125 40.29 27.67 15.87
C LEU A 125 40.04 29.16 15.59
N GLY A 126 39.07 29.78 16.27
CA GLY A 126 38.69 31.18 16.04
C GLY A 126 37.79 31.35 14.80
N SER A 127 36.79 32.23 14.94
CA SER A 127 35.71 32.45 13.98
C SER A 127 36.15 32.99 12.60
N ASP A 128 37.38 33.50 12.47
CA ASP A 128 37.94 34.03 11.22
C ASP A 128 38.67 32.97 10.37
N SER A 129 38.74 31.71 10.83
CA SER A 129 39.38 30.65 10.05
C SER A 129 38.42 30.05 9.01
N LEU A 130 38.87 29.93 7.75
CA LEU A 130 38.13 29.25 6.68
C LEU A 130 37.68 27.83 7.06
N LEU A 131 38.46 27.16 7.91
CA LEU A 131 38.15 25.85 8.47
C LEU A 131 36.90 25.89 9.38
N GLY A 132 36.77 26.89 10.25
CA GLY A 132 35.57 27.05 11.10
C GLY A 132 34.29 27.22 10.28
N TYR A 133 34.33 28.05 9.23
CA TYR A 133 33.21 28.25 8.32
C TYR A 133 32.83 26.96 7.55
N LEU A 134 33.83 26.27 6.98
CA LEU A 134 33.62 25.01 6.23
C LEU A 134 33.03 23.90 7.11
N PHE A 135 33.52 23.73 8.33
CA PHE A 135 32.98 22.74 9.25
C PHE A 135 31.60 23.15 9.77
N GLY A 136 31.36 24.42 10.10
CA GLY A 136 30.05 24.90 10.55
C GLY A 136 28.95 24.68 9.51
N GLU A 137 29.18 25.11 8.26
CA GLU A 137 28.21 24.89 7.18
C GLU A 137 28.11 23.43 6.78
N GLY A 138 29.24 22.72 6.67
CA GLY A 138 29.27 21.31 6.29
C GLY A 138 28.55 20.41 7.30
N LEU A 139 28.71 20.65 8.60
CA LEU A 139 28.04 19.89 9.66
C LEU A 139 26.55 20.21 9.74
N LEU A 140 26.15 21.45 9.43
CA LEU A 140 24.74 21.83 9.33
C LEU A 140 24.08 21.13 8.14
N ILE A 141 24.72 21.12 6.96
CA ILE A 141 24.25 20.39 5.78
C ILE A 141 24.18 18.89 6.07
N ALA A 142 25.24 18.31 6.65
CA ALA A 142 25.27 16.88 6.99
C ALA A 142 24.19 16.50 8.01
N GLY A 143 23.97 17.33 9.02
CA GLY A 143 22.94 17.15 10.03
C GLY A 143 21.52 17.22 9.44
N TRP A 144 21.28 18.16 8.52
CA TRP A 144 20.03 18.25 7.78
C TRP A 144 19.83 17.05 6.86
N VAL A 145 20.84 16.67 6.07
CA VAL A 145 20.83 15.47 5.18
C VAL A 145 20.52 14.20 5.98
N GLY A 146 21.13 14.03 7.15
CA GLY A 146 20.86 12.91 8.05
C GLY A 146 19.45 12.88 8.63
N LEU A 147 18.75 14.02 8.67
CA LEU A 147 17.39 14.12 9.20
C LEU A 147 16.29 13.80 8.16
N TRP A 148 16.61 13.83 6.86
CA TRP A 148 15.62 13.57 5.81
C TRP A 148 15.03 12.17 5.86
N HIS A 149 15.87 11.14 5.98
CA HIS A 149 15.39 9.75 5.96
C HIS A 149 14.45 9.43 7.15
N PRO A 150 14.77 9.81 8.40
CA PRO A 150 13.81 9.71 9.51
C PRO A 150 12.49 10.43 9.25
N LEU A 151 12.56 11.65 8.70
CA LEU A 151 11.39 12.46 8.43
C LEU A 151 10.53 11.83 7.32
N GLU A 152 11.15 11.32 6.27
CA GLU A 152 10.50 10.60 5.18
C GLU A 152 9.73 9.37 5.70
N LEU A 153 10.39 8.57 6.56
CA LEU A 153 9.79 7.37 7.13
C LEU A 153 8.57 7.69 8.01
N LEU A 154 8.65 8.78 8.78
CA LEU A 154 7.56 9.24 9.64
C LEU A 154 6.40 9.89 8.88
N LEU A 155 6.68 10.62 7.79
CA LEU A 155 5.67 11.38 7.05
C LEU A 155 4.96 10.55 5.99
N TYR A 156 5.69 9.74 5.21
CA TYR A 156 5.16 9.15 3.98
C TYR A 156 4.93 7.65 4.07
N SER A 157 5.79 6.90 4.75
CA SER A 157 5.76 5.43 4.69
C SER A 157 4.51 4.79 5.30
N TRP A 158 3.77 5.49 6.17
CA TRP A 158 2.53 4.98 6.77
C TRP A 158 1.27 5.22 5.92
N TRP A 159 1.30 6.24 5.05
CA TRP A 159 0.18 6.62 4.19
C TRP A 159 -0.34 5.47 3.29
N PRO A 160 0.52 4.70 2.58
CA PRO A 160 0.03 3.59 1.75
C PRO A 160 -0.74 2.55 2.57
N TYR A 161 -0.20 2.11 3.71
CA TYR A 161 -0.90 1.16 4.59
C TYR A 161 -2.22 1.69 5.13
N SER A 162 -2.31 2.98 5.45
CA SER A 162 -3.57 3.60 5.88
C SER A 162 -4.61 3.61 4.75
N SER A 163 -4.18 3.85 3.52
CA SER A 163 -5.05 3.78 2.34
C SER A 163 -5.53 2.34 2.10
N ASP A 164 -4.63 1.36 2.20
CA ASP A 164 -4.92 -0.06 2.01
C ASP A 164 -5.92 -0.57 3.04
N ILE A 165 -5.77 -0.21 4.32
CA ILE A 165 -6.72 -0.55 5.38
C ILE A 165 -8.13 -0.08 5.00
N LYS A 166 -8.28 1.17 4.57
CA LYS A 166 -9.59 1.72 4.18
C LYS A 166 -10.16 1.00 2.96
N LEU A 167 -9.29 0.56 2.04
CA LEU A 167 -9.69 -0.17 0.85
C LEU A 167 -10.20 -1.58 1.21
N TYR A 168 -9.49 -2.31 2.07
CA TYR A 168 -9.94 -3.59 2.58
C TYR A 168 -11.23 -3.47 3.42
N GLU A 169 -11.37 -2.42 4.23
CA GLU A 169 -12.60 -2.13 4.97
C GLU A 169 -13.78 -1.87 4.02
N LYS A 170 -13.54 -1.17 2.91
CA LYS A 170 -14.54 -0.94 1.86
C LYS A 170 -14.94 -2.23 1.15
N ILE A 171 -13.96 -3.01 0.71
CA ILE A 171 -14.16 -4.28 0.00
C ILE A 171 -14.91 -5.28 0.89
N LYS A 172 -14.57 -5.36 2.18
CA LYS A 172 -15.25 -6.21 3.16
C LYS A 172 -16.76 -5.92 3.25
N GLY A 173 -17.17 -4.66 3.12
CA GLY A 173 -18.57 -4.24 3.14
C GLY A 173 -19.23 -4.13 1.76
N MET A 174 -18.50 -4.49 0.70
CA MET A 174 -18.96 -4.37 -0.67
C MET A 174 -19.89 -5.54 -1.03
N GLU A 175 -20.87 -5.29 -1.89
CA GLU A 175 -21.71 -6.35 -2.46
C GLU A 175 -20.91 -7.09 -3.54
N ILE A 176 -20.85 -8.41 -3.45
CA ILE A 176 -20.25 -9.29 -4.45
C ILE A 176 -21.34 -10.17 -5.04
N SER A 177 -21.46 -10.15 -6.37
CA SER A 177 -22.35 -11.05 -7.11
C SER A 177 -21.51 -11.94 -8.01
N VAL A 178 -21.81 -13.23 -8.00
CA VAL A 178 -21.19 -14.21 -8.90
C VAL A 178 -22.17 -14.53 -10.02
N ARG A 179 -21.67 -14.56 -11.26
CA ARG A 179 -22.42 -14.91 -12.46
C ARG A 179 -21.64 -15.97 -13.24
N HIS A 180 -22.36 -16.90 -13.84
CA HIS A 180 -21.80 -17.89 -14.76
C HIS A 180 -21.98 -17.41 -16.20
N GLY A 181 -20.99 -17.69 -17.03
CA GLY A 181 -20.98 -17.38 -18.46
C GLY A 181 -19.85 -16.46 -18.88
N ALA A 182 -19.71 -16.27 -20.19
CA ALA A 182 -18.74 -15.32 -20.75
C ALA A 182 -19.09 -13.89 -20.33
N MET A 183 -18.09 -13.12 -19.89
CA MET A 183 -18.24 -11.69 -19.66
C MET A 183 -18.74 -11.06 -20.97
N PRO A 184 -19.84 -10.29 -20.97
CA PRO A 184 -20.28 -9.61 -22.17
C PRO A 184 -19.17 -8.68 -22.63
N GLU A 185 -18.61 -8.97 -23.80
CA GLU A 185 -17.55 -8.19 -24.46
C GLU A 185 -17.95 -6.71 -24.41
N GLN A 186 -17.12 -5.90 -23.75
CA GLN A 186 -17.33 -4.46 -23.67
C GLN A 186 -17.06 -3.87 -25.05
N ALA A 187 -18.08 -3.89 -25.90
CA ALA A 187 -18.13 -3.13 -27.15
C ALA A 187 -18.29 -1.63 -26.87
#